data_AF-A0A1V5CN51-F1
#
_entry.id   AF-A0A1V5CN51-F1
#
_cell.length_a   1.000
_cell.length_b   1.000
_cell.length_c   1.000
_cell.angle_alpha   90.00
_cell.angle_beta   90.00
_cell.angle_gamma   90.00
#
_symmetry.space_group_name_H-M   'P 1'
#
loop_
_entity.id
_entity.type
_entity.pdbx_description
1 polymer ?
#
loop_
_entity_poly.entity_id
_entity_poly.type
_entity_poly.pdbx_seq_one_letter_code
_entity_poly.pdbx_strand_id
1 'polypeptide(L)'
;MIGHKPPASLGKEAKVLWKQLVTEYAITDRGGLTILQVGLEAFSQMRTAEAIIKSDGLTLLDRWGQTKSHPLCSVVRDCRNQYLTSLKLLGVNIPDGGK
;
A
#
# COMPACT_ATOMS: atom_id res chain seq x y z
N MET A 1 -2.54 -16.11 -21.68
CA MET A 1 -2.06 -15.70 -20.34
C MET A 1 -3.25 -15.73 -19.39
N ILE A 2 -3.21 -16.54 -18.33
CA ILE A 2 -4.29 -16.59 -17.34
C ILE A 2 -4.10 -15.38 -16.41
N GLY A 3 -4.76 -14.27 -16.73
CA GLY A 3 -4.69 -13.07 -15.90
C GLY A 3 -5.59 -13.23 -14.67
N HIS A 4 -5.02 -13.31 -13.47
CA HIS A 4 -5.80 -13.30 -12.24
C HIS A 4 -6.51 -11.95 -12.08
N LYS A 5 -7.84 -11.98 -12.04
CA LYS A 5 -8.64 -10.76 -11.89
C LYS A 5 -8.36 -10.10 -10.54
N PRO A 6 -8.18 -8.77 -10.50
CA PRO A 6 -7.98 -8.09 -9.23
C PRO A 6 -9.23 -8.18 -8.34
N PRO A 7 -9.07 -8.26 -7.01
CA PRO A 7 -10.18 -8.21 -6.07
C PRO A 7 -11.05 -6.95 -6.23
N ALA A 8 -12.35 -7.10 -5.99
CA ALA A 8 -13.31 -6.00 -6.13
C ALA A 8 -13.07 -4.87 -5.11
N SER A 9 -12.58 -5.23 -3.92
CA SER A 9 -12.25 -4.32 -2.80
C SER A 9 -11.17 -3.29 -3.14
N LEU A 10 -10.31 -3.57 -4.13
CA LEU A 10 -9.22 -2.69 -4.48
C LEU A 10 -9.69 -1.38 -5.15
N GLY A 11 -9.04 -0.28 -4.80
CA GLY A 11 -9.19 1.01 -5.50
C GLY A 11 -8.68 0.95 -6.95
N LYS A 12 -8.98 1.98 -7.74
CA LYS A 12 -8.59 2.04 -9.17
C LYS A 12 -7.08 1.90 -9.37
N GLU A 13 -6.29 2.67 -8.62
CA GLU A 13 -4.82 2.65 -8.66
C GLU A 13 -4.27 1.26 -8.28
N ALA A 14 -4.77 0.68 -7.19
CA ALA A 14 -4.40 -0.67 -6.74
C ALA A 14 -4.76 -1.77 -7.75
N LYS A 15 -5.89 -1.67 -8.46
CA LYS A 15 -6.26 -2.62 -9.53
C LYS A 15 -5.31 -2.58 -10.72
N VAL A 16 -4.71 -1.42 -11.00
CA VAL A 16 -3.68 -1.29 -12.05
C VAL A 16 -2.40 -1.96 -11.59
N LEU A 17 -1.93 -1.65 -10.37
CA LEU A 17 -0.74 -2.26 -9.77
C LEU A 17 -0.86 -3.79 -9.68
N TRP A 18 -2.04 -4.30 -9.30
CA TRP A 18 -2.30 -5.75 -9.27
C TRP A 18 -1.98 -6.39 -10.62
N LYS A 19 -2.53 -5.85 -11.72
CA LYS A 19 -2.33 -6.42 -13.05
C LYS A 19 -0.86 -6.37 -13.47
N GLN A 20 -0.17 -5.27 -13.15
CA GLN A 20 1.25 -5.11 -13.44
C GLN A 20 2.09 -6.13 -12.68
N LEU A 21 1.94 -6.18 -11.34
CA LEU A 21 2.73 -7.06 -10.48
C LEU A 21 2.48 -8.55 -10.74
N VAL A 22 1.21 -8.95 -10.95
CA VAL A 22 0.88 -10.34 -11.31
C VAL A 22 1.55 -10.76 -12.62
N THR A 23 1.59 -9.86 -13.60
CA THR A 23 2.14 -10.16 -14.93
C THR A 23 3.67 -10.13 -14.90
N GLU A 24 4.27 -9.11 -14.29
CA GLU A 24 5.71 -8.86 -14.25
C GLU A 24 6.45 -9.92 -13.43
N TYR A 25 5.88 -10.31 -12.28
CA TYR A 25 6.50 -11.27 -11.36
C TYR A 25 5.90 -12.68 -11.46
N ALA A 26 5.04 -12.93 -12.47
CA ALA A 26 4.38 -14.21 -12.70
C ALA A 26 3.70 -14.81 -11.44
N ILE A 27 3.07 -13.95 -10.62
CA ILE A 27 2.41 -14.34 -9.38
C ILE A 27 1.14 -15.11 -9.71
N THR A 28 1.17 -16.43 -9.56
CA THR A 28 0.09 -17.33 -9.99
C THR A 28 -0.43 -18.23 -8.86
N ASP A 29 0.36 -18.39 -7.80
CA ASP A 29 -0.04 -19.20 -6.66
C ASP A 29 -0.97 -18.42 -5.71
N ARG A 30 -1.82 -19.16 -5.00
CA ARG A 30 -2.80 -18.56 -4.09
C ARG A 30 -2.14 -17.78 -2.94
N GLY A 31 -0.97 -18.21 -2.47
CA GLY A 31 -0.25 -17.54 -1.39
C GLY A 31 0.23 -16.17 -1.83
N GLY A 32 0.94 -16.10 -2.95
CA GLY A 32 1.39 -14.85 -3.57
C GLY A 32 0.24 -13.90 -3.87
N LEU A 33 -0.85 -14.39 -4.47
CA LEU A 33 -2.03 -13.55 -4.73
C LEU A 33 -2.66 -12.99 -3.44
N THR A 34 -2.66 -13.77 -2.35
CA THR A 34 -3.19 -13.32 -1.05
C THR A 34 -2.30 -12.22 -0.45
N ILE A 35 -0.97 -12.41 -0.48
CA ILE A 35 -0.01 -11.41 0.01
C ILE A 35 -0.12 -10.12 -0.80
N LEU A 36 -0.24 -10.24 -2.12
CA LEU A 36 -0.41 -9.08 -3.01
C LEU A 36 -1.70 -8.32 -2.70
N GLN A 37 -2.81 -9.03 -2.43
CA GLN A 37 -4.08 -8.39 -2.08
C GLN A 37 -3.93 -7.57 -0.80
N VAL A 38 -3.40 -8.18 0.26
CA VAL A 38 -3.21 -7.52 1.56
C VAL A 38 -2.32 -6.28 1.42
N GLY A 39 -1.22 -6.38 0.67
CA GLY A 39 -0.35 -5.23 0.40
C GLY A 39 -1.06 -4.10 -0.34
N LEU A 40 -1.88 -4.41 -1.35
CA LEU A 40 -2.58 -3.40 -2.16
C LEU A 40 -3.80 -2.79 -1.46
N GLU A 41 -4.42 -3.51 -0.52
CA GLU A 41 -5.42 -2.97 0.39
C GLU A 41 -4.78 -1.95 1.34
N ALA A 42 -3.63 -2.29 1.94
CA ALA A 42 -2.84 -1.38 2.78
C ALA A 42 -2.39 -0.14 2.00
N PHE A 43 -1.91 -0.32 0.75
CA PHE A 43 -1.59 0.79 -0.15
C PHE A 43 -2.80 1.71 -0.36
N SER A 44 -3.97 1.15 -0.68
CA SER A 44 -5.18 1.96 -0.91
C SER A 44 -5.56 2.77 0.33
N GLN A 45 -5.52 2.15 1.51
CA GLN A 45 -5.82 2.82 2.78
C GLN A 45 -4.82 3.93 3.11
N MET A 46 -3.52 3.70 2.85
CA MET A 46 -2.47 4.72 2.97
C MET A 46 -2.79 5.94 2.11
N ARG A 47 -3.17 5.76 0.84
CA ARG A 47 -3.48 6.88 -0.09
C ARG A 47 -4.67 7.70 0.40
N THR A 48 -5.70 7.06 0.94
CA THR A 48 -6.83 7.76 1.56
C THR A 48 -6.39 8.57 2.78
N ALA A 49 -5.56 7.99 3.66
CA ALA A 49 -5.05 8.68 4.84
C ALA A 49 -4.15 9.88 4.47
N GLU A 50 -3.26 9.71 3.48
CA GLU A 50 -2.43 10.79 2.94
C GLU A 50 -3.25 11.95 2.38
N ALA A 51 -4.34 11.65 1.67
CA ALA A 51 -5.22 12.68 1.12
C ALA A 51 -5.91 13.50 2.23
N ILE A 52 -6.35 12.86 3.30
CA ILE A 52 -6.95 13.54 4.47
C ILE A 52 -5.89 14.40 5.17
N ILE A 53 -4.71 13.85 5.47
CA ILE A 53 -3.61 14.60 6.09
C ILE A 53 -3.20 15.80 5.25
N LYS A 54 -3.21 15.68 3.91
CA LYS A 54 -2.91 16.79 3.00
C LYS A 54 -3.94 17.92 3.12
N SER A 55 -5.20 17.60 3.38
CA SER A 55 -6.28 18.56 3.62
C SER A 55 -6.16 19.20 5.02
N ASP A 56 -5.96 18.38 6.04
CA ASP A 56 -6.08 18.78 7.45
C ASP A 56 -4.77 19.36 8.02
N GLY A 57 -3.63 18.98 7.43
CA GLY A 57 -2.29 19.28 7.92
C GLY A 57 -1.64 18.12 8.67
N LEU A 58 -0.30 18.13 8.72
CA LEU A 58 0.49 17.09 9.41
C LEU A 58 0.36 17.13 10.94
N THR A 59 -0.06 18.27 11.48
CA THR A 59 -0.23 18.48 12.91
C THR A 59 -1.54 19.21 13.20
N LEU A 60 -2.15 18.85 14.32
CA LEU A 60 -3.39 19.44 14.82
C LEU A 60 -3.17 20.00 16.23
N LEU A 61 -3.95 21.00 16.62
CA LEU A 61 -3.99 21.47 18.00
C LEU A 61 -4.99 20.62 18.80
N ASP A 62 -4.59 20.19 20.00
CA ASP A 62 -5.52 19.58 20.93
C ASP A 62 -6.35 20.63 21.69
N ARG A 63 -7.24 20.16 22.58
CA ARG A 63 -8.11 21.03 23.40
C ARG A 63 -7.37 21.99 24.35
N TRP A 64 -6.07 21.80 24.55
CA TRP A 64 -5.22 22.65 25.38
C TRP A 64 -4.26 23.52 24.55
N GLY A 65 -4.40 23.51 23.22
CA GLY A 65 -3.55 24.26 22.31
C GLY A 65 -2.17 23.65 22.09
N GLN A 66 -1.94 22.38 22.44
CA GLN A 66 -0.68 21.70 22.12
C GLN A 66 -0.72 21.13 20.71
N THR A 67 0.38 21.30 19.98
CA THR A 67 0.60 20.67 18.67
C THR A 67 0.81 19.17 18.83
N LYS A 68 -0.03 18.37 18.19
CA LYS A 68 0.08 16.90 18.09
C LYS A 68 0.17 16.48 16.63
N SER A 69 0.80 15.34 16.36
CA SER A 69 0.75 14.72 15.03
C SER A 69 -0.69 14.36 14.66
N HIS A 70 -1.02 14.50 13.38
CA HIS A 70 -2.32 14.05 12.87
C HIS A 70 -2.52 12.56 13.19
N PRO A 71 -3.70 12.13 13.72
CA PRO A 71 -3.93 10.73 14.10
C PRO A 71 -3.67 9.72 12.98
N LEU A 72 -3.98 10.10 11.73
CA LEU A 72 -3.73 9.26 10.56
C LEU A 72 -2.24 9.10 10.18
N CYS A 73 -1.31 9.85 10.79
CA CYS A 73 0.12 9.65 10.56
C CYS A 73 0.57 8.25 10.98
N SER A 74 -0.03 7.65 12.01
CA SER A 74 0.26 6.25 12.36
C SER A 74 -0.29 5.27 11.33
N VAL A 75 -1.52 5.51 10.84
CA VAL A 75 -2.13 4.70 9.78
C VAL A 75 -1.25 4.68 8.52
N VAL A 76 -0.77 5.84 8.08
CA VAL A 76 0.15 5.92 6.93
C VAL A 76 1.41 5.10 7.17
N ARG A 77 2.02 5.20 8.36
CA ARG A 77 3.22 4.43 8.72
C ARG A 77 2.97 2.93 8.66
N ASP A 78 1.90 2.46 9.28
CA ASP A 78 1.60 1.03 9.42
C ASP A 78 1.22 0.43 8.06
N CYS A 79 0.38 1.13 7.29
CA CYS A 79 0.03 0.70 5.93
C CYS A 79 1.25 0.69 5.00
N ARG A 80 2.15 1.68 5.10
CA ARG A 80 3.40 1.71 4.32
C ARG A 80 4.29 0.53 4.66
N ASN A 81 4.44 0.22 5.94
CA ASN A 81 5.22 -0.94 6.39
C ASN A 81 4.62 -2.24 5.85
N GLN A 82 3.31 -2.44 5.99
CA GLN A 82 2.63 -3.64 5.50
C GLN A 82 2.76 -3.79 3.99
N TYR A 83 2.63 -2.70 3.23
CA TYR A 83 2.85 -2.71 1.78
C TYR A 83 4.27 -3.15 1.42
N LEU A 84 5.29 -2.54 2.02
CA LEU A 84 6.70 -2.88 1.78
C LEU A 84 7.05 -4.31 2.22
N THR A 85 6.51 -4.77 3.35
CA THR A 85 6.65 -6.16 3.80
C THR A 85 6.01 -7.13 2.80
N SER A 86 4.84 -6.80 2.25
CA SER A 86 4.17 -7.65 1.25
C SER A 86 5.02 -7.75 -0.02
N LEU A 87 5.59 -6.64 -0.50
CA LEU A 87 6.50 -6.66 -1.65
C LEU A 87 7.74 -7.53 -1.38
N LYS A 88 8.34 -7.40 -0.19
CA LYS A 88 9.48 -8.22 0.21
C LYS A 88 9.14 -9.72 0.25
N LEU A 89 7.98 -10.09 0.78
CA LEU A 89 7.51 -11.49 0.83
C LEU A 89 7.24 -12.06 -0.57
N LEU A 90 6.83 -11.21 -1.52
CA LEU A 90 6.64 -11.58 -2.92
C LEU A 90 7.97 -11.67 -3.71
N GLY A 91 9.09 -11.32 -3.10
CA GLY A 91 10.38 -11.27 -3.79
C GLY A 91 10.49 -10.13 -4.81
N VAL A 92 9.61 -9.12 -4.71
CA VAL A 92 9.67 -7.90 -5.53
C VAL A 92 10.87 -7.10 -5.03
N ASN A 93 12.01 -7.27 -5.70
CA ASN A 93 13.22 -6.53 -5.43
C ASN A 93 13.37 -5.36 -6.40
N ILE A 94 13.92 -4.26 -5.89
CA ILE A 94 14.54 -3.24 -6.75
C ILE A 94 15.69 -3.99 -7.43
N PRO A 95 15.82 -3.97 -8.77
CA PRO A 95 17.00 -4.51 -9.40
C PRO A 95 18.21 -3.83 -8.76
N ASP A 96 19.02 -4.61 -8.03
CA ASP A 96 20.30 -4.12 -7.55
C ASP A 96 20.99 -3.59 -8.80
N GLY A 97 21.27 -2.28 -8.81
CA GLY A 97 22.11 -1.67 -9.82
C GLY A 97 23.46 -2.37 -9.72
N GLY A 98 23.62 -3.45 -10.47
CA GLY A 98 24.87 -4.16 -10.60
C GLY A 98 25.94 -3.14 -10.95
N LYS A 99 27.06 -3.22 -10.24
CA LYS A 99 28.30 -2.64 -10.75
C LYS A 99 28.60 -3.21 -12.13
#